data_AF-C5CVZ0-F1
#
_entry.id   AF-C5CVZ0-F1
#
_cell.length_a   1.000
_cell.length_b   1.000
_cell.length_c   1.000
_cell.angle_alpha   90.00
_cell.angle_beta   90.00
_cell.angle_gamma   90.00
#
_symmetry.space_group_name_H-M   'P 1'
#
loop_
_entity.id
_entity.type
_entity.pdbx_description
1 polymer ?
#
loop_
_entity_poly.entity_id
_entity_poly.type
_entity_poly.pdbx_seq_one_letter_code
_entity_poly.pdbx_strand_id
1 'polypeptide(L)'
;MEILTLATLIVVGAYILKSRDQRQRIALLGSHLGRYQIERLMESLTEGYLRCLGEDNAERRQQIWSLLDSTEEKLSAQFDSFAAEFARVDAADARVSKLPVAIPFAHRLFPAATFDLRQALAIHARGIAEVMRNDAGRTPKAKAFTMSAELFLMQHTCHWFCKSKTVASARMLARHKTSYEQLLEAVSPATRRAYAALTGQ
;
A
#
# COMPACT_ATOMS: atom_id res chain seq x y z
N MET A 1 -21.24 -39.80 2.54
CA MET A 1 -20.85 -39.42 3.92
C MET A 1 -19.34 -39.22 3.98
N GLU A 2 -18.50 -40.24 3.74
CA GLU A 2 -17.03 -40.15 3.79
C GLU A 2 -16.39 -39.05 2.92
N ILE A 3 -16.81 -38.89 1.66
CA ILE A 3 -16.25 -37.86 0.75
C ILE A 3 -16.57 -36.45 1.24
N LEU A 4 -17.77 -36.21 1.78
CA LEU A 4 -18.18 -34.91 2.32
C LEU A 4 -17.41 -34.60 3.61
N THR A 5 -17.20 -35.60 4.47
CA THR A 5 -16.37 -35.46 5.67
C THR A 5 -14.93 -35.12 5.31
N LEU A 6 -14.33 -35.84 4.35
CA LEU A 6 -12.98 -35.57 3.87
C LEU A 6 -12.85 -34.17 3.25
N ALA A 7 -13.80 -33.79 2.38
CA ALA A 7 -13.83 -32.45 1.80
C ALA A 7 -13.94 -31.36 2.88
N THR A 8 -14.76 -31.58 3.91
CA THR A 8 -14.90 -30.66 5.03
C THR A 8 -13.59 -30.52 5.81
N LEU A 9 -12.92 -31.64 6.12
CA LEU A 9 -11.62 -31.62 6.81
C LEU A 9 -10.56 -30.87 6.00
N ILE A 10 -10.52 -31.06 4.68
CA ILE A 10 -9.60 -30.33 3.79
C ILE A 10 -9.88 -28.82 3.83
N VAL A 11 -11.14 -28.41 3.71
CA VAL A 11 -11.52 -26.98 3.75
C VAL A 11 -11.16 -26.35 5.10
N VAL A 12 -11.47 -27.04 6.20
CA VAL A 12 -11.15 -26.57 7.55
C VAL A 12 -9.63 -26.46 7.75
N GLY A 13 -8.88 -27.48 7.34
CA GLY A 13 -7.41 -27.47 7.41
C GLY A 13 -6.80 -26.32 6.61
N ALA A 14 -7.24 -26.13 5.37
CA ALA A 14 -6.81 -25.03 4.51
C ALA A 14 -7.14 -23.65 5.13
N TYR A 15 -8.31 -23.50 5.74
CA TYR A 15 -8.72 -22.28 6.42
C TYR A 15 -7.83 -21.97 7.64
N ILE A 16 -7.52 -22.98 8.46
CA ILE A 16 -6.65 -22.81 9.63
C ILE A 16 -5.24 -22.38 9.20
N LEU A 17 -4.67 -23.04 8.20
CA LEU A 17 -3.33 -22.70 7.68
C LEU A 17 -3.31 -21.29 7.09
N LYS A 18 -4.31 -20.92 6.29
CA LYS A 18 -4.48 -19.55 5.75
C LYS A 18 -4.54 -18.52 6.87
N SER A 19 -5.32 -18.77 7.92
CA SER A 19 -5.51 -17.84 9.04
C SER A 19 -4.23 -17.65 9.86
N ARG A 20 -3.42 -18.69 10.03
CA ARG A 20 -2.11 -18.59 10.69
C ARG A 20 -1.12 -17.79 9.85
N ASP A 21 -1.00 -18.09 8.57
CA ASP A 21 -0.14 -17.36 7.62
C ASP A 21 -0.51 -15.87 7.57
N GLN A 22 -1.80 -15.56 7.43
CA GLN A 22 -2.29 -14.18 7.42
C GLN A 22 -1.93 -13.42 8.71
N ARG A 23 -2.09 -14.06 9.88
CA ARG A 23 -1.74 -13.45 11.17
C ARG A 23 -0.25 -13.17 11.29
N GLN A 24 0.60 -14.08 10.81
CA GLN A 24 2.05 -13.88 10.80
C GLN A 24 2.44 -12.69 9.92
N ARG A 25 1.87 -12.59 8.71
CA ARG A 25 2.15 -11.47 7.79
C ARG A 25 1.66 -10.14 8.35
N ILE A 26 0.46 -10.11 8.96
CA ILE A 26 -0.06 -8.90 9.64
C ILE A 26 0.84 -8.50 10.81
N ALA A 27 1.26 -9.47 11.64
CA ALA A 27 2.14 -9.19 12.77
C ALA A 27 3.52 -8.69 12.31
N LEU A 28 4.08 -9.29 11.25
CA LEU A 28 5.35 -8.87 10.69
C LEU A 28 5.27 -7.43 10.17
N LEU A 29 4.34 -7.12 9.26
CA LEU A 29 4.18 -5.76 8.75
C LEU A 29 3.86 -4.76 9.86
N GLY A 30 2.92 -5.11 10.75
CA GLY A 30 2.50 -4.26 11.87
C GLY A 30 3.62 -3.96 12.86
N SER A 31 4.55 -4.90 13.11
CA SER A 31 5.67 -4.69 14.03
C SER A 31 6.69 -3.65 13.56
N HIS A 32 6.77 -3.45 12.24
CA HIS A 32 7.60 -2.42 11.62
C HIS A 32 6.80 -1.13 11.39
N LEU A 33 5.62 -1.22 10.77
CA LEU A 33 4.79 -0.06 10.42
C LEU A 33 4.28 0.68 11.67
N GLY A 34 3.91 -0.05 12.73
CA GLY A 34 3.34 0.51 13.96
C GLY A 34 4.30 1.37 14.80
N ARG A 35 5.58 1.44 14.43
CA ARG A 35 6.57 2.36 15.03
C ARG A 35 6.41 3.80 14.51
N TYR A 36 5.62 3.97 13.45
CA TYR A 36 5.45 5.20 12.72
C TYR A 36 3.99 5.67 12.78
N GLN A 37 3.77 6.93 12.43
CA GLN A 37 2.46 7.59 12.40
C GLN A 37 1.90 7.69 10.96
N ILE A 38 2.39 6.84 10.05
CA ILE A 38 2.09 6.89 8.60
C ILE A 38 0.58 6.85 8.34
N GLU A 39 -0.16 5.97 9.03
CA GLU A 39 -1.62 5.88 8.85
C GLU A 39 -2.33 7.18 9.25
N ARG A 40 -1.96 7.76 10.40
CA ARG A 40 -2.55 9.02 10.89
C ARG A 40 -2.18 10.21 10.00
N LEU A 41 -0.94 10.26 9.52
CA LEU A 41 -0.48 11.30 8.61
C LEU A 41 -1.19 11.21 7.27
N MET A 42 -1.35 9.99 6.73
CA MET A 42 -2.10 9.76 5.50
C MET A 42 -3.56 10.19 5.63
N GLU A 43 -4.24 9.85 6.74
CA GLU A 43 -5.60 10.32 7.03
C GLU A 43 -5.65 11.85 7.05
N SER A 44 -4.75 12.49 7.80
CA SER A 44 -4.64 13.95 7.89
C SER A 44 -4.45 14.62 6.53
N LEU A 45 -3.62 14.04 5.66
CA LEU A 45 -3.42 14.53 4.29
C LEU A 45 -4.68 14.38 3.45
N THR A 46 -5.30 13.21 3.44
CA THR A 46 -6.49 12.96 2.61
C THR A 46 -7.67 13.85 2.99
N GLU A 47 -7.92 14.04 4.29
CA GLU A 47 -8.94 14.97 4.77
C GLU A 47 -8.57 16.43 4.48
N GLY A 48 -7.30 16.78 4.68
CA GLY A 48 -6.77 18.11 4.41
C GLY A 48 -6.90 18.53 2.94
N TYR A 49 -6.60 17.63 2.00
CA TYR A 49 -6.76 17.89 0.57
C TYR A 49 -8.22 18.15 0.21
N LEU A 50 -9.16 17.34 0.72
CA LEU A 50 -10.59 17.56 0.49
C LEU A 50 -11.03 18.92 1.05
N ARG A 51 -10.55 19.29 2.24
CA ARG A 51 -10.82 20.59 2.84
C ARG A 51 -10.27 21.74 2.00
N CYS A 52 -9.03 21.63 1.51
CA CYS A 52 -8.43 22.63 0.61
C CYS A 52 -9.26 22.83 -0.66
N LEU A 53 -9.80 21.75 -1.23
CA LEU A 53 -10.59 21.79 -2.46
C LEU A 53 -11.97 22.43 -2.27
N GLY A 54 -12.52 22.40 -1.05
CA GLY A 54 -13.81 23.02 -0.71
C GLY A 54 -13.71 24.38 -0.02
N GLU A 55 -12.51 24.92 0.20
CA GLU A 55 -12.32 26.23 0.84
C GLU A 55 -12.31 27.35 -0.21
N ASP A 56 -13.22 28.31 -0.08
CA ASP A 56 -13.38 29.43 -1.02
C ASP A 56 -12.39 30.57 -0.73
N ASN A 57 -12.07 30.81 0.56
CA ASN A 57 -11.18 31.89 0.96
C ASN A 57 -9.73 31.56 0.60
N ALA A 58 -9.10 32.41 -0.21
CA ALA A 58 -7.75 32.19 -0.74
C ALA A 58 -6.67 32.15 0.35
N GLU A 59 -6.74 33.02 1.35
CA GLU A 59 -5.76 33.08 2.44
C GLU A 59 -5.85 31.83 3.32
N ARG A 60 -7.06 31.43 3.71
CA ARG A 60 -7.30 30.21 4.50
C ARG A 60 -6.85 28.97 3.73
N ARG A 61 -7.18 28.89 2.44
CA ARG A 61 -6.75 27.78 1.57
C ARG A 61 -5.22 27.70 1.50
N GLN A 62 -4.53 28.83 1.38
CA GLN A 62 -3.07 28.86 1.39
C GLN A 62 -2.49 28.39 2.74
N GLN A 63 -3.09 28.78 3.86
CA GLN A 63 -2.67 28.30 5.18
C GLN A 63 -2.81 26.78 5.32
N ILE A 64 -3.92 26.20 4.82
CA ILE A 64 -4.11 24.74 4.84
C ILE A 64 -3.05 24.06 3.97
N TRP A 65 -2.74 24.58 2.78
CA TRP A 65 -1.66 24.02 1.95
C TRP A 65 -0.31 23.97 2.66
N SER A 66 0.10 25.07 3.31
CA SER A 66 1.37 25.10 4.06
C SER A 66 1.40 24.08 5.20
N LEU A 67 0.27 23.83 5.88
CA LEU A 67 0.18 22.77 6.90
C LEU A 67 0.35 21.37 6.28
N LEU A 68 -0.25 21.14 5.10
CA LEU A 68 -0.18 19.86 4.40
C LEU A 68 1.21 19.58 3.88
N ASP A 69 1.94 20.58 3.37
CA ASP A 69 3.35 20.41 2.96
C ASP A 69 4.20 19.86 4.11
N SER A 70 4.06 20.45 5.32
CA SER A 70 4.78 19.94 6.50
C SER A 70 4.36 18.52 6.92
N THR A 71 3.12 18.12 6.59
CA THR A 71 2.59 16.79 6.88
C THR A 71 3.10 15.77 5.85
N GLU A 72 3.19 16.15 4.58
CA GLU A 72 3.80 15.35 3.52
C GLU A 72 5.28 15.08 3.79
N GLU A 73 6.05 16.10 4.21
CA GLU A 73 7.46 15.94 4.58
C GLU A 73 7.63 14.92 5.70
N LYS A 74 6.84 15.05 6.78
CA LYS A 74 6.86 14.10 7.91
C LYS A 74 6.48 12.70 7.47
N LEU A 75 5.45 12.56 6.65
CA LEU A 75 5.03 11.26 6.14
C LEU A 75 6.13 10.64 5.30
N SER A 76 6.69 11.40 4.35
CA SER A 76 7.76 10.95 3.47
C SER A 76 8.97 10.45 4.26
N ALA A 77 9.42 11.21 5.28
CA ALA A 77 10.56 10.83 6.11
C ALA A 77 10.29 9.57 6.94
N GLN A 78 9.09 9.44 7.53
CA GLN A 78 8.71 8.24 8.28
C GLN A 78 8.57 7.02 7.37
N PHE A 79 8.01 7.20 6.17
CA PHE A 79 7.85 6.11 5.22
C PHE A 79 9.19 5.64 4.66
N ASP A 80 10.13 6.55 4.40
CA ASP A 80 11.49 6.21 3.99
C ASP A 80 12.22 5.39 5.08
N SER A 81 12.12 5.84 6.34
CA SER A 81 12.69 5.11 7.49
C SER A 81 12.05 3.72 7.65
N PHE A 82 10.72 3.63 7.52
CA PHE A 82 9.99 2.37 7.53
C PHE A 82 10.46 1.41 6.42
N ALA A 83 10.59 1.91 5.18
CA ALA A 83 11.05 1.10 4.05
C ALA A 83 12.50 0.62 4.25
N ALA A 84 13.39 1.49 4.77
CA ALA A 84 14.78 1.15 5.07
C ALA A 84 14.90 0.09 6.19
N GLU A 85 14.06 0.17 7.23
CA GLU A 85 14.00 -0.86 8.27
C GLU A 85 13.44 -2.19 7.73
N PHE A 86 12.34 -2.14 6.97
CA PHE A 86 11.69 -3.33 6.43
C PHE A 86 12.56 -4.04 5.38
N ALA A 87 13.46 -3.32 4.71
CA ALA A 87 14.43 -3.91 3.78
C ALA A 87 15.34 -4.97 4.42
N ARG A 88 15.46 -4.98 5.76
CA ARG A 88 16.26 -5.96 6.52
C ARG A 88 15.49 -7.26 6.84
N VAL A 89 14.20 -7.32 6.54
CA VAL A 89 13.39 -8.53 6.70
C VAL A 89 13.91 -9.63 5.77
N ASP A 90 13.83 -10.88 6.24
CA ASP A 90 14.20 -12.04 5.44
C ASP A 90 13.42 -12.09 4.12
N ALA A 91 14.11 -12.41 3.03
CA ALA A 91 13.55 -12.38 1.69
C ALA A 91 12.37 -13.36 1.53
N ALA A 92 12.41 -14.51 2.21
CA ALA A 92 11.35 -15.51 2.14
C ALA A 92 10.07 -15.01 2.82
N ASP A 93 10.20 -14.31 3.95
CA ASP A 93 9.06 -13.79 4.71
C ASP A 93 8.46 -12.51 4.11
N ALA A 94 9.22 -11.78 3.27
CA ALA A 94 8.78 -10.58 2.58
C ALA A 94 8.05 -10.84 1.23
N ARG A 95 7.91 -12.10 0.80
CA ARG A 95 7.27 -12.41 -0.49
C ARG A 95 5.76 -12.15 -0.47
N VAL A 96 5.26 -11.64 -1.61
CA VAL A 96 3.84 -11.39 -1.87
C VAL A 96 3.37 -12.31 -2.99
N SER A 97 2.34 -13.11 -2.74
CA SER A 97 1.74 -13.98 -3.77
C SER A 97 1.01 -13.16 -4.84
N LYS A 98 1.33 -13.41 -6.11
CA LYS A 98 0.63 -12.85 -7.29
C LYS A 98 -0.65 -13.62 -7.64
N LEU A 99 -0.90 -14.77 -7.02
CA LEU A 99 -2.04 -15.60 -7.32
C LEU A 99 -3.36 -14.90 -6.94
N PRO A 100 -4.42 -15.04 -7.75
CA PRO A 100 -5.70 -14.36 -7.52
C PRO A 100 -6.44 -14.88 -6.28
N VAL A 101 -6.11 -16.11 -5.84
CA VAL A 101 -6.67 -16.77 -4.67
C VAL A 101 -5.60 -16.89 -3.58
N ALA A 102 -6.00 -16.66 -2.33
CA ALA A 102 -5.13 -16.83 -1.18
C ALA A 102 -4.89 -18.33 -0.91
N ILE A 103 -3.76 -18.83 -1.40
CA ILE A 103 -3.25 -20.17 -1.11
C ILE A 103 -2.29 -20.08 0.09
N PRO A 104 -2.50 -20.83 1.18
CA PRO A 104 -1.59 -20.82 2.34
C PRO A 104 -0.16 -21.11 1.91
N PHE A 105 0.79 -20.32 2.41
CA PHE A 105 2.22 -20.47 2.09
C PHE A 105 2.57 -20.45 0.60
N ALA A 106 1.72 -19.86 -0.27
CA ALA A 106 2.02 -19.71 -1.70
C ALA A 106 3.39 -19.05 -1.96
N HIS A 107 3.80 -18.16 -1.06
CA HIS A 107 5.08 -17.49 -1.13
C HIS A 107 6.31 -18.42 -0.96
N ARG A 108 6.11 -19.58 -0.33
CA ARG A 108 7.11 -20.65 -0.17
C ARG A 108 6.99 -21.70 -1.27
N LEU A 109 5.75 -22.07 -1.63
CA LEU A 109 5.47 -23.13 -2.60
C LEU A 109 5.67 -22.71 -4.06
N PHE A 110 5.38 -21.44 -4.40
CA PHE A 110 5.45 -20.91 -5.76
C PHE A 110 6.26 -19.61 -5.84
N PRO A 111 7.59 -19.63 -5.59
CA PRO A 111 8.41 -18.42 -5.58
C PRO A 111 8.32 -17.60 -6.88
N ALA A 112 8.22 -18.25 -8.04
CA ALA A 112 8.07 -17.57 -9.35
C ALA A 112 6.75 -16.78 -9.49
N ALA A 113 5.72 -17.18 -8.73
CA ALA A 113 4.43 -16.50 -8.66
C ALA A 113 4.38 -15.47 -7.53
N THR A 114 5.53 -14.92 -7.11
CA THR A 114 5.61 -13.87 -6.08
C THR A 114 6.36 -12.63 -6.57
N PHE A 115 6.28 -11.56 -5.78
CA PHE A 115 7.21 -10.43 -5.83
C PHE A 115 7.69 -10.09 -4.42
N ASP A 116 8.74 -9.28 -4.29
CA ASP A 116 9.34 -8.91 -3.00
C ASP A 116 8.74 -7.61 -2.45
N LEU A 117 8.12 -7.66 -1.27
CA LEU A 117 7.55 -6.47 -0.63
C LEU A 117 8.62 -5.40 -0.34
N ARG A 118 9.87 -5.79 -0.03
CA ARG A 118 10.94 -4.84 0.28
C ARG A 118 11.20 -3.92 -0.90
N GLN A 119 11.20 -4.49 -2.11
CA GLN A 119 11.35 -3.73 -3.35
C GLN A 119 10.14 -2.84 -3.61
N ALA A 120 8.93 -3.33 -3.33
CA ALA A 120 7.71 -2.54 -3.50
C ALA A 120 7.68 -1.34 -2.54
N LEU A 121 8.08 -1.52 -1.28
CA LEU A 121 8.18 -0.43 -0.30
C LEU A 121 9.25 0.59 -0.69
N ALA A 122 10.38 0.16 -1.25
CA ALA A 122 11.39 1.09 -1.79
C ALA A 122 10.85 1.90 -2.98
N ILE A 123 10.03 1.29 -3.84
CA ILE A 123 9.35 2.00 -4.93
C ILE A 123 8.40 3.06 -4.38
N HIS A 124 7.58 2.71 -3.38
CA HIS A 124 6.65 3.64 -2.73
C HIS A 124 7.38 4.78 -2.02
N ALA A 125 8.47 4.49 -1.30
CA ALA A 125 9.24 5.51 -0.60
C ALA A 125 9.80 6.56 -1.56
N ARG A 126 10.37 6.10 -2.69
CA ARG A 126 10.84 6.98 -3.75
C ARG A 126 9.69 7.79 -4.38
N GLY A 127 8.58 7.15 -4.72
CA GLY A 127 7.41 7.81 -5.32
C GLY A 127 6.83 8.91 -4.43
N ILE A 128 6.62 8.61 -3.15
CA ILE A 128 6.15 9.57 -2.15
C ILE A 128 7.14 10.74 -2.02
N ALA A 129 8.44 10.46 -1.92
CA ALA A 129 9.47 11.50 -1.77
C ALA A 129 9.56 12.40 -3.01
N GLU A 130 9.45 11.84 -4.22
CA GLU A 130 9.44 12.60 -5.47
C GLU A 130 8.23 13.53 -5.59
N VAL A 131 7.04 13.08 -5.18
CA VAL A 131 5.84 13.93 -5.19
C VAL A 131 5.92 15.01 -4.12
N MET A 132 6.42 14.68 -2.92
CA MET A 132 6.60 15.64 -1.82
C MET A 132 7.54 16.79 -2.23
N ARG A 133 8.72 16.47 -2.77
CA ARG A 133 9.66 17.49 -3.28
C ARG A 133 9.08 18.30 -4.42
N ASN A 134 8.19 17.68 -5.19
CA ASN A 134 7.49 18.28 -6.33
C ASN A 134 8.45 18.86 -7.38
N ASP A 135 9.56 18.17 -7.64
CA ASP A 135 10.58 18.56 -8.63
C ASP A 135 9.99 18.75 -10.05
N ALA A 136 8.84 18.13 -10.32
CA ALA A 136 8.11 18.26 -11.58
C ALA A 136 7.22 19.53 -11.68
N GLY A 137 7.23 20.42 -10.67
CA GLY A 137 6.52 21.70 -10.71
C GLY A 137 4.99 21.57 -10.80
N ARG A 138 4.40 20.54 -10.19
CA ARG A 138 2.94 20.35 -10.21
C ARG A 138 2.23 21.47 -9.46
N THR A 139 1.04 21.84 -9.91
CA THR A 139 0.15 22.69 -9.12
C THR A 139 -0.21 22.00 -7.79
N PRO A 140 -0.56 22.74 -6.73
CA PRO A 140 -0.91 22.13 -5.43
C PRO A 140 -1.99 21.05 -5.54
N LYS A 141 -3.03 21.29 -6.34
CA LYS A 141 -4.09 20.31 -6.60
C LYS A 141 -3.58 19.05 -7.30
N ALA A 142 -2.73 19.20 -8.32
CA ALA A 142 -2.16 18.06 -9.03
C ALA A 142 -1.17 17.27 -8.16
N LYS A 143 -0.35 17.96 -7.35
CA LYS A 143 0.54 17.36 -6.35
C LYS A 143 -0.27 16.53 -5.34
N ALA A 144 -1.32 17.12 -4.75
CA ALA A 144 -2.20 16.44 -3.79
C ALA A 144 -2.90 15.20 -4.38
N PHE A 145 -3.35 15.30 -5.64
CA PHE A 145 -3.94 14.17 -6.36
C PHE A 145 -2.93 13.03 -6.53
N THR A 146 -1.74 13.32 -7.05
CA THR A 146 -0.70 12.30 -7.24
C THR A 146 -0.21 11.75 -5.90
N MET A 147 -0.04 12.57 -4.87
CA MET A 147 0.34 12.14 -3.52
C MET A 147 -0.70 11.17 -2.95
N SER A 148 -1.99 11.49 -3.07
CA SER A 148 -3.07 10.59 -2.65
C SER A 148 -3.00 9.24 -3.38
N ALA A 149 -2.71 9.25 -4.68
CA ALA A 149 -2.55 8.02 -5.45
C ALA A 149 -1.35 7.18 -4.98
N GLU A 150 -0.18 7.79 -4.75
CA GLU A 150 1.00 7.08 -4.21
C GLU A 150 0.68 6.44 -2.85
N LEU A 151 0.03 7.18 -1.95
CA LEU A 151 -0.36 6.69 -0.62
C LEU A 151 -1.38 5.55 -0.68
N PHE A 152 -2.34 5.62 -1.60
CA PHE A 152 -3.34 4.57 -1.78
C PHE A 152 -2.76 3.33 -2.44
N LEU A 153 -1.81 3.47 -3.37
CA LEU A 153 -1.11 2.32 -3.95
C LEU A 153 -0.23 1.63 -2.91
N MET A 154 0.46 2.41 -2.07
CA MET A 154 1.19 1.90 -0.91
C MET A 154 0.25 1.15 0.04
N GLN A 155 -0.89 1.74 0.41
CA GLN A 155 -1.88 1.08 1.27
C GLN A 155 -2.38 -0.23 0.64
N HIS A 156 -2.70 -0.22 -0.66
CA HIS A 156 -3.11 -1.42 -1.39
C HIS A 156 -2.05 -2.51 -1.34
N THR A 157 -0.79 -2.16 -1.59
CA THR A 157 0.36 -3.09 -1.54
C THR A 157 0.50 -3.74 -0.16
N CYS A 158 0.41 -2.95 0.92
CA CYS A 158 0.44 -3.45 2.29
C CYS A 158 -0.72 -4.44 2.57
N HIS A 159 -1.92 -4.17 2.05
CA HIS A 159 -3.05 -5.09 2.20
C HIS A 159 -2.90 -6.36 1.33
N TRP A 160 -2.27 -6.25 0.17
CA TRP A 160 -1.93 -7.40 -0.66
C TRP A 160 -0.92 -8.30 0.06
N PHE A 161 0.11 -7.70 0.68
CA PHE A 161 1.01 -8.43 1.56
C PHE A 161 0.28 -9.02 2.77
N CYS A 162 -0.61 -8.32 3.45
CA CYS A 162 -1.28 -8.93 4.60
C CYS A 162 -2.29 -10.03 4.20
N LYS A 163 -2.86 -9.96 2.99
CA LYS A 163 -3.96 -10.83 2.54
C LYS A 163 -3.75 -11.31 1.09
N SER A 164 -4.41 -10.68 0.13
CA SER A 164 -4.34 -11.01 -1.30
C SER A 164 -4.68 -9.79 -2.15
N LYS A 165 -4.31 -9.83 -3.45
CA LYS A 165 -4.63 -8.76 -4.41
C LYS A 165 -6.12 -8.46 -4.42
N THR A 166 -6.95 -9.51 -4.50
CA THR A 166 -8.40 -9.42 -4.56
C THR A 166 -8.97 -8.68 -3.35
N VAL A 167 -8.51 -9.00 -2.14
CA VAL A 167 -8.98 -8.32 -0.92
C VAL A 167 -8.50 -6.87 -0.88
N ALA A 168 -7.25 -6.61 -1.28
CA ALA A 168 -6.72 -5.24 -1.35
C ALA A 168 -7.50 -4.39 -2.36
N SER A 169 -7.75 -4.90 -3.56
CA SER A 169 -8.53 -4.21 -4.60
C SER A 169 -9.98 -3.99 -4.19
N ALA A 170 -10.63 -4.98 -3.57
CA ALA A 170 -11.99 -4.83 -3.06
C ALA A 170 -12.08 -3.74 -1.98
N ARG A 171 -11.10 -3.70 -1.05
CA ARG A 171 -11.03 -2.63 -0.04
C ARG A 171 -10.81 -1.26 -0.68
N MET A 172 -9.94 -1.18 -1.69
CA MET A 172 -9.65 0.05 -2.42
C MET A 172 -10.92 0.60 -3.08
N LEU A 173 -11.64 -0.25 -3.80
CA LEU A 173 -12.91 0.13 -4.42
C LEU A 173 -13.97 0.51 -3.39
N ALA A 174 -14.09 -0.26 -2.30
CA ALA A 174 -15.10 -0.01 -1.28
C ALA A 174 -14.91 1.34 -0.56
N ARG A 175 -13.67 1.65 -0.15
CA ARG A 175 -13.34 2.82 0.68
C ARG A 175 -13.09 4.08 -0.11
N HIS A 176 -12.45 3.97 -1.28
CA HIS A 176 -11.95 5.12 -2.04
C HIS A 176 -12.57 5.23 -3.44
N LYS A 177 -13.53 4.36 -3.77
CA LYS A 177 -14.26 4.36 -5.05
C LYS A 177 -13.34 4.38 -6.30
N THR A 178 -12.16 3.79 -6.16
CA THR A 178 -11.13 3.76 -7.20
C THR A 178 -10.71 2.32 -7.45
N SER A 179 -10.72 1.88 -8.72
CA SER A 179 -10.22 0.55 -9.10
C SER A 179 -8.70 0.48 -8.98
N TYR A 180 -8.14 -0.73 -8.96
CA TYR A 180 -6.69 -0.91 -8.91
C TYR A 180 -6.00 -0.35 -10.17
N GLU A 181 -6.63 -0.52 -11.33
CA GLU A 181 -6.15 -0.04 -12.63
C GLU A 181 -6.16 1.49 -12.67
N GLN A 182 -7.27 2.12 -12.24
CA GLN A 182 -7.35 3.59 -12.11
C GLN A 182 -6.30 4.14 -11.15
N LEU A 183 -6.04 3.42 -10.05
CA LEU A 183 -5.03 3.80 -9.08
C LEU A 183 -3.62 3.75 -9.67
N LEU A 184 -3.28 2.68 -10.39
CA LEU A 184 -2.00 2.58 -11.11
C LEU A 184 -1.86 3.70 -12.15
N GLU A 185 -2.95 4.09 -12.80
CA GLU A 185 -2.96 5.20 -13.76
C GLU A 185 -2.86 6.59 -13.09
N ALA A 186 -3.07 6.70 -11.79
CA ALA A 186 -3.03 7.96 -11.06
C ALA A 186 -1.69 8.25 -10.37
N VAL A 187 -0.86 7.22 -10.10
CA VAL A 187 0.48 7.42 -9.53
C VAL A 187 1.45 8.03 -10.52
N SER A 188 2.61 8.49 -10.04
CA SER A 188 3.66 9.05 -10.88
C SER A 188 4.11 8.04 -11.97
N PRO A 189 4.52 8.51 -13.16
CA PRO A 189 4.99 7.61 -14.22
C PRO A 189 6.17 6.72 -13.80
N ALA A 190 7.04 7.23 -12.91
CA ALA A 190 8.18 6.49 -12.38
C ALA A 190 7.73 5.35 -11.46
N THR A 191 6.83 5.63 -10.50
CA THR A 191 6.22 4.60 -9.64
C THR A 191 5.53 3.55 -10.48
N ARG A 192 4.67 3.96 -11.43
CA ARG A 192 3.90 3.01 -12.25
C ARG A 192 4.80 2.03 -12.99
N ARG A 193 5.82 2.52 -13.70
CA ARG A 193 6.74 1.65 -14.47
C ARG A 193 7.48 0.68 -13.56
N ALA A 194 8.05 1.16 -12.46
CA ALA A 194 8.80 0.31 -11.54
C ALA A 194 7.91 -0.73 -10.85
N TYR A 195 6.71 -0.32 -10.43
CA TYR A 195 5.77 -1.19 -9.74
C TYR A 195 5.15 -2.24 -10.68
N ALA A 196 4.81 -1.86 -11.91
CA ALA A 196 4.38 -2.77 -12.99
C ALA A 196 5.44 -3.84 -13.28
N ALA A 197 6.70 -3.43 -13.47
CA ALA A 197 7.80 -4.35 -13.70
C ALA A 197 8.01 -5.34 -12.54
N LEU A 198 7.88 -4.88 -11.30
CA LEU A 198 8.00 -5.73 -10.11
C LEU A 198 6.84 -6.73 -9.97
N THR A 199 5.61 -6.27 -10.18
CA THR A 199 4.40 -7.04 -9.88
C THR A 199 3.88 -7.85 -11.08
N GLY A 200 4.37 -7.56 -12.28
CA GLY A 200 3.88 -8.12 -13.54
C GLY A 200 2.44 -7.69 -13.84
N GLN A 201 2.11 -6.42 -13.56
CA GLN A 201 0.79 -5.82 -13.75
C GLN A 201 0.85 -4.70 -14.78
#